data_AF-B4FIV9-F1
#
_entry.id   AF-B4FIV9-F1
#
_cell.length_a   1.000
_cell.length_b   1.000
_cell.length_c   1.000
_cell.angle_alpha   90.00
_cell.angle_beta   90.00
_cell.angle_gamma   90.00
#
_symmetry.space_group_name_H-M   'P 1'
#
loop_
_entity.id
_entity.type
_entity.pdbx_description
1 polymer ?
#
loop_
_entity_poly.entity_id
_entity_poly.type
_entity_poly.pdbx_seq_one_letter_code
_entity_poly.pdbx_strand_id
1 'polypeptide(L)'
;MKKVSGMQSVDSTEAVAVMHMPNHFRDLGSHQDGDALDGLFSYPKRILVLDGIQDPGNLGTLIRSACAFKWDGVFLLPACCDPFNEKAIRAARGASLQLPIVSGTWHDLHALVTKYRMKMMAGHPESSSDASKETYSLSNELADSLLNESLCLVLGSEGNGLSAETLQACELVNIPMEGTFESLNVSVAGGIFLFMLQPKGQIDRTSTP
;
A
#
# COMPACT_ATOMS: atom_id res chain seq x y z
N MET A 1 -20.40 -2.14 8.79
CA MET A 1 -19.90 -2.27 10.18
C MET A 1 -19.79 -0.90 10.84
N LYS A 2 -19.89 -0.81 12.16
CA LYS A 2 -19.62 0.42 12.95
C LYS A 2 -18.30 0.25 13.68
N LYS A 3 -17.47 1.28 13.73
CA LYS A 3 -16.18 1.26 14.44
C LYS A 3 -16.17 2.33 15.53
N VAL A 4 -15.54 2.00 16.65
CA VAL A 4 -15.44 2.86 17.84
C VAL A 4 -14.00 3.36 17.92
N SER A 5 -13.82 4.68 17.94
CA SER A 5 -12.53 5.31 18.20
C SER A 5 -12.67 6.21 19.42
N GLY A 6 -11.77 6.03 20.40
CA GLY A 6 -11.71 6.83 21.61
C GLY A 6 -10.67 7.93 21.47
N MET A 7 -11.00 9.14 21.95
CA MET A 7 -10.09 10.28 22.00
C MET A 7 -10.03 10.78 23.45
N GLN A 8 -8.83 10.82 24.05
CA GLN A 8 -8.65 11.37 25.39
C GLN A 8 -8.32 12.87 25.30
N SER A 9 -9.19 13.70 25.87
CA SER A 9 -8.93 15.12 26.08
C SER A 9 -8.16 15.37 27.37
N VAL A 10 -7.38 16.46 27.42
CA VAL A 10 -6.60 16.91 28.59
C VAL A 10 -7.49 17.17 29.82
N ASP A 11 -8.78 17.42 29.59
CA ASP A 11 -9.79 17.69 30.63
C ASP A 11 -10.58 16.45 31.08
N SER A 12 -10.04 15.23 30.89
CA SER A 12 -10.67 13.96 31.30
C SER A 12 -12.03 13.66 30.64
N THR A 13 -12.34 14.32 29.52
CA THR A 13 -13.53 14.01 28.73
C THR A 13 -13.21 12.87 27.77
N GLU A 14 -13.78 11.69 28.00
CA GLU A 14 -13.76 10.59 27.03
C GLU A 14 -14.85 10.84 25.98
N ALA A 15 -14.43 11.15 24.76
CA ALA A 15 -15.33 11.24 23.62
C ALA A 15 -15.27 9.93 22.82
N VAL A 16 -16.42 9.30 22.64
CA VAL A 16 -16.58 8.10 21.82
C VAL A 16 -17.23 8.51 20.50
N ALA A 17 -16.48 8.44 19.40
CA ALA A 17 -17.01 8.67 18.07
C ALA A 17 -17.39 7.32 17.44
N VAL A 18 -18.65 7.21 16.99
CA VAL A 18 -19.12 6.07 16.20
C VAL A 18 -19.03 6.44 14.73
N MET A 19 -18.14 5.79 13.99
CA MET A 19 -17.99 5.99 12.55
C MET A 19 -18.72 4.89 11.79
N HIS A 20 -19.52 5.29 10.79
CA HIS A 20 -19.96 4.37 9.75
C HIS A 20 -18.80 4.12 8.80
N MET A 21 -18.45 2.85 8.61
CA MET A 21 -17.33 2.51 7.74
C MET A 21 -17.61 2.97 6.31
N PRO A 22 -16.63 3.61 5.63
CA PRO A 22 -16.81 4.06 4.26
C PRO A 22 -17.12 2.88 3.34
N ASN A 23 -17.91 3.10 2.30
CA ASN A 23 -18.21 2.06 1.30
C ASN A 23 -16.95 1.56 0.58
N HIS A 24 -15.90 2.38 0.55
CA HIS A 24 -14.60 2.06 -0.03
C HIS A 24 -13.69 1.26 0.92
N PHE A 25 -14.14 0.90 2.12
CA PHE A 25 -13.40 0.04 3.03
C PHE A 25 -14.05 -1.33 3.17
N ARG A 26 -13.24 -2.38 3.03
CA ARG A 26 -13.63 -3.77 3.31
C ARG A 26 -12.62 -4.42 4.23
N ASP A 27 -13.12 -5.08 5.27
CA ASP A 27 -12.36 -6.02 6.07
C ASP A 27 -12.92 -7.40 5.74
N LEU A 28 -12.11 -8.24 5.10
CA LEU A 28 -12.51 -9.56 4.65
C LEU A 28 -12.61 -10.56 5.82
N GLY A 29 -12.02 -10.25 6.98
CA GLY A 29 -12.03 -11.14 8.13
C GLY A 29 -11.55 -12.57 7.79
N SER A 30 -11.96 -13.55 8.59
CA SER A 30 -11.70 -14.98 8.36
C SER A 30 -12.82 -15.70 7.59
N HIS A 31 -13.79 -14.97 7.04
CA HIS A 31 -14.92 -15.56 6.32
C HIS A 31 -14.77 -15.40 4.81
N GLN A 32 -14.78 -16.55 4.13
CA GLN A 32 -14.52 -16.71 2.69
C GLN A 32 -15.61 -16.08 1.83
N ASP A 33 -15.48 -14.80 1.49
CA ASP A 33 -16.32 -14.17 0.46
C ASP A 33 -15.43 -13.58 -0.64
N GLY A 34 -14.95 -14.42 -1.56
CA GLY A 34 -14.19 -14.00 -2.74
C GLY A 34 -14.95 -13.04 -3.66
N ASP A 35 -16.28 -12.96 -3.53
CA ASP A 35 -17.15 -11.99 -4.22
C ASP A 35 -17.07 -10.57 -3.62
N ALA A 36 -16.52 -10.39 -2.42
CA ALA A 36 -16.48 -9.09 -1.74
C ALA A 36 -15.57 -8.05 -2.43
N LEU A 37 -14.61 -8.53 -3.24
CA LEU A 37 -13.64 -7.69 -3.94
C LEU A 37 -14.19 -7.05 -5.22
N ASP A 38 -15.18 -7.66 -5.87
CA ASP A 38 -15.70 -7.22 -7.18
C ASP A 38 -16.52 -5.93 -7.09
N GLY A 39 -17.16 -5.70 -5.94
CA GLY A 39 -17.86 -4.44 -5.67
C GLY A 39 -16.92 -3.28 -5.34
N LEU A 40 -15.63 -3.55 -5.08
CA LEU A 40 -14.66 -2.55 -4.67
C LEU A 40 -13.66 -2.23 -5.78
N PHE A 41 -13.28 -3.24 -6.57
CA PHE A 41 -12.39 -3.13 -7.72
C PHE A 41 -13.05 -3.72 -8.95
N SER A 42 -13.20 -2.94 -10.03
CA SER A 42 -13.74 -3.48 -11.30
C SER A 42 -12.64 -4.03 -12.23
N TYR A 43 -11.47 -3.39 -12.29
CA TYR A 43 -10.29 -3.87 -13.02
C TYR A 43 -9.03 -3.11 -12.58
N PRO A 44 -8.48 -3.40 -11.39
CA PRO A 44 -7.39 -2.62 -10.83
C PRO A 44 -6.08 -2.86 -11.60
N LYS A 45 -5.34 -1.78 -11.87
CA LYS A 45 -4.01 -1.79 -12.50
C LYS A 45 -2.89 -1.55 -11.51
N ARG A 46 -3.14 -0.84 -10.40
CA ARG A 46 -2.13 -0.49 -9.40
C ARG A 46 -2.70 -0.68 -8.00
N ILE A 47 -2.20 -1.67 -7.28
CA ILE A 47 -2.58 -1.94 -5.89
C ILE A 47 -1.35 -1.83 -5.01
N LEU A 48 -1.41 -0.96 -4.00
CA LEU A 48 -0.38 -0.87 -2.98
C LEU A 48 -0.70 -1.89 -1.89
N VAL A 49 0.19 -2.84 -1.67
CA VAL A 49 0.08 -3.83 -0.61
C VAL A 49 1.00 -3.42 0.54
N LEU A 50 0.45 -3.36 1.75
CA LEU A 50 1.18 -3.02 2.96
C LEU A 50 1.27 -4.25 3.85
N ASP A 51 2.49 -4.68 4.14
CA ASP A 51 2.82 -5.89 4.89
C ASP A 51 3.36 -5.53 6.27
N GLY A 52 2.48 -5.55 7.27
CA GLY A 52 2.86 -5.29 8.67
C GLY A 52 3.26 -3.85 8.98
N ILE A 53 2.71 -2.83 8.31
CA ILE A 53 3.00 -1.41 8.63
C ILE A 53 2.38 -1.02 9.97
N GLN A 54 3.23 -0.81 10.98
CA GLN A 54 2.77 -0.59 12.35
C GLN A 54 2.68 0.89 12.74
N ASP A 55 3.46 1.78 12.12
CA ASP A 55 3.35 3.22 12.40
C ASP A 55 2.15 3.83 11.66
N PRO A 56 1.17 4.41 12.36
CA PRO A 56 0.02 5.02 11.71
C PRO A 56 0.36 6.24 10.83
N GLY A 57 1.45 6.95 11.14
CA GLY A 57 1.89 8.09 10.34
C GLY A 57 2.38 7.64 8.96
N ASN A 58 3.19 6.59 8.93
CA ASN A 58 3.64 5.95 7.69
C ASN A 58 2.46 5.37 6.91
N LEU A 59 1.56 4.62 7.57
CA LEU A 59 0.35 4.07 6.93
C LEU A 59 -0.49 5.18 6.26
N GLY A 60 -0.83 6.22 7.00
CA GLY A 60 -1.62 7.33 6.46
C GLY A 60 -0.91 8.07 5.33
N THR A 61 0.41 8.26 5.44
CA THR A 61 1.21 8.90 4.39
C THR A 61 1.24 8.06 3.11
N LEU A 62 1.36 6.73 3.22
CA LEU A 62 1.34 5.80 2.10
C LEU A 62 -0.03 5.80 1.40
N ILE A 63 -1.13 5.76 2.16
CA ILE A 63 -2.49 5.87 1.60
C ILE A 63 -2.66 7.21 0.86
N ARG A 64 -2.18 8.31 1.46
CA ARG A 64 -2.23 9.63 0.81
C ARG A 64 -1.46 9.66 -0.49
N SER A 65 -0.26 9.11 -0.51
CA SER A 65 0.58 9.02 -1.72
C SER A 65 -0.07 8.16 -2.78
N ALA A 66 -0.63 7.00 -2.42
CA ALA A 66 -1.34 6.13 -3.35
C ALA A 66 -2.51 6.85 -4.01
N CYS A 67 -3.32 7.57 -3.22
CA CYS A 67 -4.40 8.40 -3.73
C CYS A 67 -3.90 9.52 -4.66
N ALA A 68 -2.83 10.21 -4.28
CA ALA A 68 -2.27 11.32 -5.07
C ALA A 68 -1.70 10.86 -6.43
N PHE A 69 -1.09 9.68 -6.47
CA PHE A 69 -0.50 9.09 -7.67
C PHE A 69 -1.44 8.15 -8.41
N LYS A 70 -2.77 8.25 -8.16
CA LYS A 70 -3.82 7.50 -8.87
C LYS A 70 -3.62 5.98 -8.84
N TRP A 71 -3.16 5.45 -7.72
CA TRP A 71 -3.25 4.03 -7.46
C TRP A 71 -4.72 3.67 -7.22
N ASP A 72 -5.12 2.46 -7.60
CA ASP A 72 -6.53 2.05 -7.59
C ASP A 72 -7.00 1.63 -6.20
N GLY A 73 -6.08 1.22 -5.33
CA GLY A 73 -6.39 0.82 -3.97
C GLY A 73 -5.20 0.46 -3.12
N VAL A 74 -5.49 0.23 -1.84
CA VAL A 74 -4.55 -0.27 -0.84
C VAL A 74 -5.06 -1.60 -0.27
N PHE A 75 -4.19 -2.59 -0.19
CA PHE A 75 -4.43 -3.87 0.46
C PHE A 75 -3.56 -3.95 1.71
N LEU A 76 -4.18 -4.12 2.87
CA LEU A 76 -3.53 -4.24 4.17
C LEU A 76 -3.49 -5.72 4.54
N LEU A 77 -2.28 -6.28 4.55
CA LEU A 77 -2.03 -7.61 5.10
C LEU A 77 -2.09 -7.57 6.64
N PRO A 78 -2.13 -8.74 7.31
CA PRO A 78 -2.16 -8.81 8.77
C PRO A 78 -1.02 -8.03 9.43
N ALA A 79 -1.22 -7.67 10.70
CA ALA A 79 -0.30 -6.85 11.49
C ALA A 79 -0.12 -5.38 11.04
N CYS A 80 -0.80 -4.92 9.98
CA CYS A 80 -0.95 -3.49 9.73
C CYS A 80 -1.76 -2.81 10.84
N CYS A 81 -1.38 -1.58 11.19
CA CYS A 81 -2.19 -0.76 12.09
C CYS A 81 -3.51 -0.32 11.42
N ASP A 82 -4.45 0.14 12.25
CA ASP A 82 -5.78 0.55 11.77
C ASP A 82 -5.72 1.82 10.90
N PRO A 83 -6.16 1.78 9.62
CA PRO A 83 -6.16 2.96 8.74
C PRO A 83 -7.10 4.08 9.20
N PHE A 84 -8.01 3.80 10.13
CA PHE A 84 -8.96 4.77 10.72
C PHE A 84 -8.60 5.22 12.13
N ASN A 85 -7.40 4.89 12.63
CA ASN A 85 -6.94 5.52 13.85
C ASN A 85 -6.66 7.02 13.62
N GLU A 86 -6.70 7.81 14.69
CA GLU A 86 -6.61 9.28 14.61
C GLU A 86 -5.31 9.77 13.95
N LYS A 87 -4.19 9.09 14.19
CA LYS A 87 -2.88 9.47 13.61
C LYS A 87 -2.82 9.13 12.12
N ALA A 88 -3.34 7.97 11.71
CA ALA A 88 -3.45 7.56 10.30
C ALA A 88 -4.39 8.46 9.52
N ILE A 89 -5.57 8.79 10.04
CA ILE A 89 -6.51 9.71 9.40
C ILE A 89 -5.87 11.09 9.20
N ARG A 90 -5.20 11.62 10.24
CA ARG A 90 -4.51 12.91 10.18
C ARG A 90 -3.40 12.91 9.13
N ALA A 91 -2.60 11.85 9.06
CA ALA A 91 -1.54 11.70 8.06
C ALA A 91 -2.10 11.52 6.64
N ALA A 92 -3.20 10.77 6.48
CA ALA A 92 -3.86 10.51 5.22
C ALA A 92 -4.56 11.73 4.62
N ARG A 93 -4.93 12.71 5.45
CA ARG A 93 -5.60 13.96 5.05
C ARG A 93 -6.85 13.72 4.19
N GLY A 94 -7.66 12.74 4.58
CA GLY A 94 -8.91 12.37 3.91
C GLY A 94 -8.77 11.33 2.79
N ALA A 95 -7.54 10.96 2.40
CA ALA A 95 -7.31 9.94 1.37
C ALA A 95 -7.93 8.58 1.73
N SER A 96 -7.94 8.20 3.02
CA SER A 96 -8.53 6.94 3.48
C SER A 96 -10.05 6.83 3.26
N LEU A 97 -10.71 7.91 2.86
CA LEU A 97 -12.15 7.93 2.54
C LEU A 97 -12.43 7.88 1.03
N GLN A 98 -11.41 8.15 0.21
CA GLN A 98 -11.50 8.24 -1.25
C GLN A 98 -10.99 6.97 -1.91
N LEU A 99 -9.88 6.44 -1.40
CA LEU A 99 -9.20 5.29 -1.97
C LEU A 99 -9.84 3.99 -1.43
N PRO A 100 -10.13 3.00 -2.29
CA PRO A 100 -10.43 1.65 -1.86
C PRO A 100 -9.36 1.07 -0.94
N ILE A 101 -9.77 0.62 0.25
CA ILE A 101 -8.90 -0.03 1.22
C ILE A 101 -9.49 -1.40 1.57
N VAL A 102 -8.70 -2.45 1.39
CA VAL A 102 -9.03 -3.81 1.81
C VAL A 102 -8.10 -4.24 2.92
N SER A 103 -8.64 -4.79 4.00
CA SER A 103 -7.89 -5.57 4.98
C SER A 103 -8.18 -7.05 4.75
N GLY A 104 -7.15 -7.88 4.63
CA GLY A 104 -7.29 -9.31 4.34
C GLY A 104 -6.01 -10.10 4.57
N THR A 105 -6.07 -11.39 4.31
CA THR A 105 -4.96 -12.33 4.46
C THR A 105 -4.15 -12.48 3.17
N TRP A 106 -3.03 -13.20 3.24
CA TRP A 106 -2.28 -13.62 2.05
C TRP A 106 -3.11 -14.43 1.06
N HIS A 107 -4.03 -15.27 1.55
CA HIS A 107 -4.92 -16.03 0.69
C HIS A 107 -5.81 -15.10 -0.17
N ASP A 108 -6.36 -14.06 0.46
CA ASP A 108 -7.21 -13.08 -0.22
C ASP A 108 -6.41 -12.25 -1.23
N LEU A 109 -5.18 -11.86 -0.87
CA LEU A 109 -4.27 -11.19 -1.79
C LEU A 109 -3.95 -12.08 -3.00
N HIS A 110 -3.64 -13.36 -2.78
CA HIS A 110 -3.39 -14.32 -3.87
C HIS A 110 -4.60 -14.49 -4.77
N ALA A 111 -5.82 -14.51 -4.22
CA ALA A 111 -7.04 -14.56 -5.01
C ALA A 111 -7.19 -13.32 -5.90
N LEU A 112 -6.96 -12.12 -5.36
CA LEU A 112 -6.99 -10.85 -6.09
C LEU A 112 -5.94 -10.83 -7.22
N VAL A 113 -4.70 -11.16 -6.89
CA VAL A 113 -3.57 -11.18 -7.84
C VAL A 113 -3.84 -12.17 -8.97
N THR A 114 -4.32 -13.37 -8.65
CA THR A 114 -4.65 -14.40 -9.65
C THR A 114 -5.79 -13.96 -10.56
N LYS A 115 -6.87 -13.42 -9.98
CA LYS A 115 -8.06 -12.99 -10.70
C LYS A 115 -7.75 -11.91 -11.74
N TYR A 116 -6.96 -10.92 -11.34
CA TYR A 116 -6.60 -9.79 -12.20
C TYR A 116 -5.26 -9.94 -12.92
N ARG A 117 -4.62 -11.11 -12.81
CA ARG A 117 -3.32 -11.46 -13.40
C ARG A 117 -2.27 -10.39 -13.12
N MET A 118 -2.16 -9.99 -11.86
CA MET A 118 -1.27 -8.92 -11.45
C MET A 118 0.16 -9.45 -11.25
N LYS A 119 1.14 -8.69 -11.71
CA LYS A 119 2.54 -8.87 -11.34
C LYS A 119 2.74 -8.38 -9.90
N MET A 120 3.55 -9.09 -9.11
CA MET A 120 3.89 -8.69 -7.75
C MET A 120 5.36 -8.27 -7.66
N MET A 121 5.60 -7.07 -7.16
CA MET A 121 6.93 -6.58 -6.83
C MET A 121 6.97 -6.10 -5.38
N ALA A 122 8.12 -6.24 -4.71
CA ALA A 122 8.30 -5.79 -3.34
C ALA A 122 9.49 -4.85 -3.21
N GLY A 123 9.28 -3.73 -2.51
CA GLY A 123 10.34 -2.79 -2.19
C GLY A 123 11.33 -3.42 -1.21
N HIS A 124 12.58 -3.58 -1.63
CA HIS A 124 13.64 -4.19 -0.81
C HIS A 124 14.91 -3.34 -0.90
N PRO A 125 15.59 -3.05 0.23
CA PRO A 125 16.84 -2.30 0.20
C PRO A 125 17.94 -3.08 -0.54
N GLU A 126 18.91 -2.36 -1.10
CA GLU A 126 20.02 -2.96 -1.85
C GLU A 126 21.04 -3.66 -0.93
N SER A 127 21.19 -3.18 0.31
CA SER A 127 22.22 -3.66 1.25
C SER A 127 21.80 -4.86 2.10
N SER A 128 20.56 -5.35 1.99
CA SER A 128 20.15 -6.60 2.65
C SER A 128 20.76 -7.77 1.89
N SER A 129 21.87 -8.24 2.44
CA SER A 129 22.77 -9.28 1.94
C SER A 129 22.19 -10.70 1.84
N ASP A 130 20.86 -10.85 1.73
CA ASP A 130 20.23 -12.12 1.36
C ASP A 130 20.29 -12.29 -0.17
N ALA A 131 21.52 -12.55 -0.63
CA ALA A 131 21.98 -12.66 -2.01
C ALA A 131 21.39 -13.85 -2.82
N SER A 132 20.15 -14.27 -2.54
CA SER A 132 19.51 -15.41 -3.21
C SER A 132 18.56 -15.02 -4.35
N LYS A 133 18.04 -13.78 -4.35
CA LYS A 133 17.04 -13.34 -5.32
C LYS A 133 17.51 -12.09 -6.07
N GLU A 134 17.41 -12.14 -7.40
CA GLU A 134 17.67 -10.99 -8.25
C GLU A 134 16.76 -9.83 -7.85
N THR A 135 17.36 -8.66 -7.63
CA THR A 135 16.68 -7.43 -7.24
C THR A 135 16.83 -6.42 -8.37
N TYR A 136 15.71 -5.98 -8.93
CA TYR A 136 15.69 -4.95 -9.94
C TYR A 136 16.03 -3.59 -9.31
N SER A 137 16.75 -2.75 -10.03
CA SER A 137 16.91 -1.36 -9.63
C SER A 137 15.78 -0.51 -10.22
N LEU A 138 15.16 0.34 -9.39
CA LEU A 138 14.11 1.24 -9.84
C LEU A 138 14.68 2.25 -10.83
N SER A 139 14.22 2.18 -12.07
CA SER A 139 14.60 3.10 -13.15
C SER A 139 13.40 3.48 -14.01
N ASN A 140 13.59 4.43 -14.93
CA ASN A 140 12.56 4.79 -15.91
C ASN A 140 12.27 3.63 -16.87
N GLU A 141 13.30 2.88 -17.27
CA GLU A 141 13.19 1.73 -18.15
C GLU A 141 12.35 0.61 -17.50
N LEU A 142 12.59 0.33 -16.21
CA LEU A 142 11.77 -0.61 -15.45
C LEU A 142 10.33 -0.12 -15.38
N ALA A 143 10.11 1.15 -15.02
CA ALA A 143 8.77 1.73 -14.95
C ALA A 143 8.04 1.68 -16.30
N ASP A 144 8.75 1.93 -17.41
CA ASP A 144 8.22 1.88 -18.77
C ASP A 144 7.86 0.45 -19.19
N SER A 145 8.64 -0.55 -18.76
CA SER A 145 8.34 -1.96 -19.00
C SER A 145 7.06 -2.43 -18.29
N LEU A 146 6.66 -1.77 -17.20
CA LEU A 146 5.51 -2.12 -16.37
C LEU A 146 4.24 -1.31 -16.69
N LEU A 147 4.27 -0.44 -17.72
CA LEU A 147 3.14 0.46 -18.02
C LEU A 147 1.84 -0.26 -18.33
N ASN A 148 1.91 -1.36 -19.09
CA ASN A 148 0.73 -2.10 -19.52
C ASN A 148 0.35 -3.23 -18.55
N GLU A 149 1.25 -3.55 -17.62
CA GLU A 149 1.04 -4.59 -16.62
C GLU A 149 0.06 -4.13 -15.54
N SER A 150 -0.69 -5.06 -14.96
CA SER A 150 -1.37 -4.83 -13.68
C SER A 150 -0.36 -5.14 -12.57
N LEU A 151 -0.11 -4.23 -11.64
CA LEU A 151 0.97 -4.33 -10.66
C LEU A 151 0.45 -4.22 -9.22
N CYS A 152 0.89 -5.16 -8.38
CA CYS A 152 0.85 -5.07 -6.93
C CYS A 152 2.25 -4.73 -6.43
N LEU A 153 2.38 -3.61 -5.71
CA LEU A 153 3.63 -3.24 -5.05
C LEU A 153 3.50 -3.51 -3.55
N VAL A 154 4.36 -4.37 -3.01
CA VAL A 154 4.39 -4.72 -1.60
C VAL A 154 5.46 -3.90 -0.87
N LEU A 155 5.08 -3.25 0.24
CA LEU A 155 5.99 -2.56 1.15
C LEU A 155 5.88 -3.18 2.55
N GLY A 156 7.02 -3.57 3.11
CA GLY A 156 7.09 -4.23 4.41
C GLY A 156 7.27 -3.27 5.59
N SER A 157 7.18 -3.86 6.79
CA SER A 157 7.31 -3.17 8.07
C SER A 157 8.68 -2.50 8.25
N GLU A 158 8.71 -1.43 9.03
CA GLU A 158 9.92 -0.67 9.33
C GLU A 158 10.96 -1.46 10.14
N GLY A 159 10.50 -2.45 10.93
CA GLY A 159 11.36 -3.25 11.81
C GLY A 159 11.81 -4.57 11.21
N ASN A 160 10.85 -5.35 10.66
CA ASN A 160 11.13 -6.70 10.17
C ASN A 160 11.30 -6.76 8.64
N GLY A 161 11.07 -5.65 7.93
CA GLY A 161 11.08 -5.62 6.47
C GLY A 161 9.94 -6.46 5.87
N LEU A 162 10.25 -7.19 4.80
CA LEU A 162 9.33 -8.05 4.05
C LEU A 162 9.15 -9.39 4.78
N SER A 163 7.92 -9.92 4.83
CA SER A 163 7.67 -11.29 5.27
C SER A 163 8.29 -12.33 4.33
N ALA A 164 8.46 -13.57 4.82
CA ALA A 164 8.94 -14.68 4.01
C ALA A 164 8.01 -14.98 2.83
N GLU A 165 6.70 -14.85 3.05
CA GLU A 165 5.66 -14.96 2.03
C GLU A 165 5.85 -13.90 0.94
N THR A 166 6.12 -12.64 1.30
CA THR A 166 6.45 -11.58 0.33
C THR A 166 7.70 -11.91 -0.47
N LEU A 167 8.78 -12.30 0.21
CA LEU A 167 10.05 -12.64 -0.44
C LEU A 167 9.91 -13.82 -1.40
N GLN A 168 9.00 -14.76 -1.12
CA GLN A 168 8.73 -15.88 -2.02
C GLN A 168 7.89 -15.44 -3.22
N ALA A 169 6.80 -14.69 -2.99
CA ALA A 169 5.80 -14.37 -4.02
C ALA A 169 6.20 -13.23 -4.97
N CYS A 170 7.10 -12.32 -4.56
CA CYS A 170 7.36 -11.08 -5.29
C CYS A 170 8.73 -11.04 -5.96
N GLU A 171 8.83 -10.39 -7.11
CA GLU A 171 10.11 -9.87 -7.60
C GLU A 171 10.56 -8.72 -6.72
N LEU A 172 11.87 -8.58 -6.47
CA LEU A 172 12.37 -7.52 -5.60
C LEU A 172 12.76 -6.30 -6.42
N VAL A 173 12.48 -5.11 -5.89
CA VAL A 173 12.91 -3.84 -6.48
C VAL A 173 13.49 -2.92 -5.42
N ASN A 174 14.66 -2.34 -5.69
CA ASN A 174 15.32 -1.38 -4.82
C ASN A 174 15.22 0.05 -5.37
N ILE A 175 15.37 1.03 -4.50
CA ILE A 175 15.67 2.40 -4.91
C ILE A 175 17.19 2.51 -4.90
N PRO A 176 17.86 2.84 -6.02
CA PRO A 176 19.30 3.01 -6.03
C PRO A 176 19.68 4.18 -5.12
N MET A 177 20.62 3.95 -4.21
CA MET A 177 21.10 4.94 -3.25
C MET A 177 22.62 5.11 -3.38
N GLU A 178 23.09 6.35 -3.33
CA GLU A 178 24.53 6.62 -3.23
C GLU A 178 24.98 6.61 -1.75
N GLY A 179 26.17 6.06 -1.51
CA GLY A 179 26.81 6.09 -0.20
C GLY A 179 26.48 4.90 0.69
N THR A 180 26.57 5.10 2.02
CA THR A 180 26.51 4.03 3.03
C THR A 180 25.15 3.91 3.72
N PHE A 181 24.12 4.64 3.27
CA PHE A 181 22.81 4.59 3.89
C PHE A 181 22.06 3.32 3.45
N GLU A 182 21.63 2.53 4.42
CA GLU A 182 21.12 1.17 4.19
C GLU A 182 19.63 1.15 3.78
N SER A 183 18.85 2.16 4.19
CA SER A 183 17.41 2.21 3.91
C SER A 183 16.82 3.61 4.04
N LEU A 184 15.63 3.78 3.46
CA LEU A 184 14.77 4.94 3.64
C LEU A 184 13.59 4.56 4.55
N ASN A 185 12.99 5.58 5.17
CA ASN A 185 11.67 5.40 5.80
C ASN A 185 10.67 4.85 4.76
N VAL A 186 9.86 3.88 5.16
CA VAL A 186 8.93 3.17 4.25
C VAL A 186 7.96 4.10 3.52
N SER A 187 7.50 5.18 4.15
CA SER A 187 6.61 6.14 3.51
C SER A 187 7.31 7.01 2.47
N VAL A 188 8.61 7.27 2.65
CA VAL A 188 9.46 7.97 1.68
C VAL A 188 9.76 7.07 0.50
N ALA A 189 10.23 5.84 0.76
CA ALA A 189 10.47 4.84 -0.28
C ALA A 189 9.19 4.55 -1.07
N GLY A 190 8.07 4.35 -0.37
CA GLY A 190 6.76 4.18 -0.97
C GLY A 190 6.36 5.37 -1.83
N GLY A 191 6.58 6.61 -1.38
CA GLY A 191 6.34 7.79 -2.22
C GLY A 191 7.09 7.76 -3.55
N ILE A 192 8.37 7.38 -3.53
CA ILE A 192 9.22 7.26 -4.74
C ILE A 192 8.69 6.15 -5.66
N PHE A 193 8.46 4.95 -5.13
CA PHE A 193 7.93 3.84 -5.91
C PHE A 193 6.56 4.16 -6.50
N LEU A 194 5.64 4.70 -5.70
CA LEU A 194 4.28 5.02 -6.12
C LEU A 194 4.29 6.07 -7.25
N PHE A 195 5.16 7.07 -7.19
CA PHE A 195 5.32 8.08 -8.24
C PHE A 195 5.92 7.48 -9.52
N MET A 196 7.00 6.70 -9.41
CA MET A 196 7.69 6.12 -10.56
C MET A 196 6.83 5.08 -11.28
N LEU A 197 6.11 4.26 -10.51
CA LEU A 197 5.30 3.14 -10.99
C LEU A 197 3.81 3.49 -11.14
N GLN A 198 3.44 4.76 -11.03
CA GLN A 198 2.05 5.20 -11.21
C GLN A 198 1.53 4.82 -12.61
N PRO A 199 0.20 4.67 -12.79
CA PRO A 199 -0.34 4.46 -14.11
C PRO A 199 -0.04 5.68 -14.99
N LYS A 200 0.68 5.50 -16.11
CA LYS A 200 0.76 6.53 -17.14
C LYS A 200 -0.49 6.43 -18.02
N GLY A 201 -1.56 7.10 -17.60
CA GLY A 201 -2.57 7.54 -18.55
C GLY A 201 -1.92 8.50 -19.56
N GLN A 202 -2.53 8.72 -20.72
CA GLN A 202 -2.17 9.81 -21.65
C GLN A 202 -2.22 11.15 -20.88
N ILE A 203 -1.15 11.47 -20.16
CA ILE A 203 -0.92 12.81 -19.64
C ILE A 203 -0.37 13.53 -20.86
N ASP A 204 -1.27 14.20 -21.56
CA ASP A 204 -0.89 15.21 -22.54
C ASP A 204 -0.14 16.30 -21.77
N ARG A 205 1.18 16.14 -21.67
CA ARG A 205 2.09 17.07 -20.99
C ARG A 205 2.30 18.36 -21.81
N THR A 206 1.37 18.72 -22.70
CA THR A 206 1.47 19.92 -23.55
C THR A 206 0.61 21.10 -23.09
N SER A 207 -0.23 20.97 -22.05
CA SER A 207 -0.98 22.11 -21.51
C SER A 207 -0.48 22.51 -20.13
N THR A 208 0.58 23.32 -20.11
CA THR A 208 0.85 24.24 -18.99
C THR A 208 0.22 25.58 -19.35
N PRO A 209 -0.50 26.27 -18.45
CA PRO A 209 -1.06 27.60 -18.70
C PRO A 209 0.01 28.68 -18.92
#